data_AF-A0A1C7M5M7-F1
#
_entry.id   AF-A0A1C7M5M7-F1
#
_cell.length_a   1.000
_cell.length_b   1.000
_cell.length_c   1.000
_cell.angle_alpha   90.00
_cell.angle_beta   90.00
_cell.angle_gamma   90.00
#
_symmetry.space_group_name_H-M   'P 1'
#
loop_
_entity.id
_entity.type
_entity.pdbx_description
1 polymer ?
#
loop_
_entity_poly.entity_id
_entity_poly.type
_entity_poly.pdbx_seq_one_letter_code
_entity_poly.pdbx_strand_id
1 'polypeptide(L)'
;MARSWRCHLSFILLGSLFSSALAANTYENTAIVRTVELGGALVHVTTTYAVKALEDGSSIYTIALGEQEHGRTSWLEAKIKGQSTPLPLEDFGYHPESGVYLYTVELPGSLNANTSTNLKDPQSFKYEAELLVLSPYKTAVQRTKIKSPSPAVHSYTTPEGLDDFTTDSIVTKSGATITYGPYYNIPPSATTSFVDEKQRHIAVHYGYDYPVLEVTKLERAAEISHWGANLNIQDNIHLHNAGPKLKGHFSRLEHQSQSYFGRASPQMLPALALHLPAGIHSV
;
A
#
# COMPACT_ATOMS: atom_id res chain seq x y z
N MET A 1 -44.70 -57.79 -15.20
CA MET A 1 -43.29 -58.09 -15.58
C MET A 1 -42.41 -57.06 -14.90
N ALA A 2 -41.40 -57.49 -14.13
CA ALA A 2 -40.42 -56.57 -13.55
C ALA A 2 -39.05 -56.88 -14.17
N ARG A 3 -38.33 -55.85 -14.61
CA ARG A 3 -36.94 -55.97 -15.04
C ARG A 3 -36.16 -54.83 -14.41
N SER A 4 -35.13 -55.17 -13.64
CA SER A 4 -34.20 -54.23 -13.06
C SER A 4 -33.28 -53.66 -14.13
N TRP A 5 -32.61 -52.55 -13.82
CA TRP A 5 -31.15 -52.53 -13.75
C TRP A 5 -30.70 -51.45 -12.75
N ARG A 6 -29.76 -51.81 -11.87
CA ARG A 6 -29.07 -50.87 -10.98
C ARG A 6 -27.70 -50.63 -11.57
N CYS A 7 -27.35 -49.37 -11.86
CA CYS A 7 -25.97 -49.00 -12.16
C CYS A 7 -25.33 -48.46 -10.87
N HIS A 8 -24.46 -49.26 -10.24
CA HIS A 8 -23.70 -48.83 -9.06
C HIS A 8 -22.40 -48.16 -9.52
N LEU A 9 -22.37 -46.82 -9.50
CA LEU A 9 -21.14 -46.05 -9.68
C LEU A 9 -20.43 -45.87 -8.32
N SER A 10 -19.47 -46.76 -8.06
CA SER A 10 -18.61 -46.70 -6.88
C SER A 10 -17.58 -45.58 -7.01
N PHE A 11 -17.84 -44.41 -6.40
CA PHE A 11 -16.81 -43.39 -6.21
C PHE A 11 -15.89 -43.81 -5.05
N ILE A 12 -14.66 -44.18 -5.40
CA ILE A 12 -13.57 -44.47 -4.45
C ILE A 12 -12.86 -43.16 -4.08
N LEU A 13 -12.38 -43.07 -2.84
CA LEU A 13 -11.67 -41.90 -2.31
C LEU A 13 -10.41 -41.55 -3.12
N LEU A 14 -10.20 -40.26 -3.37
CA LEU A 14 -8.94 -39.63 -2.96
C LEU A 14 -9.27 -38.48 -2.00
N GLY A 15 -8.93 -38.65 -0.72
CA GLY A 15 -8.95 -37.56 0.24
C GLY A 15 -7.68 -36.73 0.09
N SER A 16 -7.79 -35.52 -0.46
CA SER A 16 -6.67 -34.58 -0.55
C SER A 16 -6.35 -34.00 0.83
N LEU A 17 -5.57 -34.75 1.62
CA LEU A 17 -4.89 -34.23 2.81
C LEU A 17 -3.83 -33.21 2.36
N PHE A 18 -4.26 -31.97 2.13
CA PHE A 18 -3.36 -30.83 2.09
C PHE A 18 -2.80 -30.63 3.51
N SER A 19 -1.61 -31.15 3.75
CA SER A 19 -0.84 -30.83 4.96
C SER A 19 -0.60 -29.34 5.01
N SER A 20 -1.16 -28.68 6.04
CA SER A 20 -0.94 -27.26 6.33
C SER A 20 0.52 -27.05 6.76
N ALA A 21 1.39 -26.84 5.77
CA ALA A 21 2.79 -26.55 5.99
C ALA A 21 2.95 -25.13 6.56
N LEU A 22 2.89 -25.01 7.88
CA LEU A 22 3.63 -23.96 8.60
C LEU A 22 5.05 -23.94 8.02
N ALA A 23 5.50 -22.78 7.55
CA ALA A 23 6.70 -22.67 6.74
C ALA A 23 7.91 -23.27 7.47
N ALA A 24 8.40 -24.41 6.98
CA ALA A 24 9.70 -24.94 7.38
C ALA A 24 10.74 -23.84 7.08
N ASN A 25 11.63 -23.56 8.03
CA ASN A 25 12.44 -22.34 8.06
C ASN A 25 13.53 -22.34 6.97
N THR A 26 13.14 -22.13 5.71
CA THR A 26 14.00 -22.10 4.52
C THR A 26 14.63 -20.74 4.24
N TYR A 27 14.23 -19.68 4.96
CA TYR A 27 14.74 -18.32 4.76
C TYR A 27 14.93 -17.53 6.06
N GLU A 28 15.90 -16.61 6.06
CA GLU A 28 16.10 -15.56 7.07
C GLU A 28 16.15 -14.18 6.40
N ASN A 29 15.52 -13.17 6.99
CA ASN A 29 15.57 -11.80 6.50
C ASN A 29 16.77 -11.06 7.10
N THR A 30 17.83 -10.88 6.31
CA THR A 30 19.05 -10.17 6.77
C THR A 30 18.81 -8.66 6.97
N ALA A 31 17.93 -8.06 6.16
CA ALA A 31 17.45 -6.70 6.36
C ALA A 31 16.06 -6.49 5.70
N ILE A 32 15.20 -5.70 6.34
CA ILE A 32 13.95 -5.17 5.76
C ILE A 32 14.02 -3.63 5.75
N VAL A 33 13.79 -3.02 4.59
CA VAL A 33 13.71 -1.56 4.44
C VAL A 33 12.42 -1.16 3.74
N ARG A 34 11.42 -0.69 4.52
CA ARG A 34 10.18 -0.09 4.00
C ARG A 34 10.40 1.39 3.74
N THR A 35 10.07 1.87 2.55
CA THR A 35 10.06 3.30 2.19
C THR A 35 8.65 3.68 1.76
N VAL A 36 8.06 4.65 2.45
CA VAL A 36 6.75 5.24 2.16
C VAL A 36 6.98 6.61 1.53
N GLU A 37 6.38 6.87 0.37
CA GLU A 37 6.46 8.14 -0.34
C GLU A 37 5.06 8.74 -0.45
N LEU A 38 4.87 9.89 0.21
CA LEU A 38 3.56 10.49 0.43
C LEU A 38 3.19 11.41 -0.75
N GLY A 39 2.68 10.82 -1.82
CA GLY A 39 2.35 11.51 -3.07
C GLY A 39 1.10 12.41 -3.03
N GLY A 40 0.29 12.34 -1.97
CA GLY A 40 -0.98 13.07 -1.82
C GLY A 40 -2.17 12.15 -2.00
N ALA A 41 -2.79 12.18 -3.18
CA ALA A 41 -3.91 11.31 -3.54
C ALA A 41 -3.57 9.81 -3.49
N LEU A 42 -2.29 9.48 -3.71
CA LEU A 42 -1.75 8.12 -3.64
C LEU A 42 -0.50 8.14 -2.75
N VAL A 43 -0.27 7.01 -2.08
CA VAL A 43 0.95 6.74 -1.31
C VAL A 43 1.66 5.56 -1.95
N HIS A 44 2.93 5.73 -2.31
CA HIS A 44 3.75 4.68 -2.87
C HIS A 44 4.58 4.02 -1.76
N VAL A 45 4.43 2.71 -1.56
CA VAL A 45 5.15 1.95 -0.52
C VAL A 45 6.06 0.93 -1.19
N THR A 46 7.38 1.09 -1.00
CA THR A 46 8.40 0.17 -1.50
C THR A 46 9.09 -0.51 -0.32
N THR A 47 8.82 -1.79 -0.10
CA THR A 47 9.52 -2.60 0.92
C THR A 47 10.55 -3.52 0.28
N THR A 48 11.83 -3.26 0.57
CA THR A 48 12.95 -4.10 0.13
C THR A 48 13.26 -5.15 1.17
N TYR A 49 13.23 -6.43 0.78
CA TYR A 49 13.63 -7.58 1.62
C TYR A 49 14.98 -8.11 1.15
N ALA A 50 15.96 -8.19 2.05
CA ALA A 50 17.26 -8.80 1.80
C ALA A 50 17.25 -10.23 2.36
N VAL A 51 16.70 -11.14 1.55
CA VAL A 51 16.45 -12.54 1.92
C VAL A 51 17.72 -13.38 1.79
N LYS A 52 17.92 -14.32 2.71
CA LYS A 52 18.96 -15.36 2.65
C LYS A 52 18.28 -16.73 2.77
N ALA A 53 18.54 -17.63 1.82
CA ALA A 53 18.11 -19.03 1.94
C ALA A 53 18.93 -19.79 3.00
N LEU A 54 18.28 -20.75 3.65
CA LEU A 54 18.86 -21.63 4.67
C LEU A 54 19.02 -23.08 4.16
N GLU A 55 18.27 -23.46 3.11
CA GLU A 55 18.33 -24.76 2.44
C GLU A 55 18.36 -24.60 0.91
N ASP A 56 19.12 -25.45 0.22
CA ASP A 56 19.26 -25.44 -1.24
C ASP A 56 17.96 -25.88 -1.95
N GLY A 57 17.68 -25.28 -3.11
CA GLY A 57 16.48 -25.57 -3.91
C GLY A 57 15.21 -24.79 -3.52
N SER A 58 15.28 -23.98 -2.46
CA SER A 58 14.17 -23.15 -1.99
C SER A 58 13.77 -22.07 -3.01
N SER A 59 12.53 -22.09 -3.51
CA SER A 59 12.05 -21.23 -4.61
C SER A 59 10.83 -20.34 -4.29
N ILE A 60 10.19 -20.47 -3.12
CA ILE A 60 8.94 -19.78 -2.77
C ILE A 60 9.12 -18.94 -1.51
N TYR A 61 8.86 -17.63 -1.58
CA TYR A 61 8.98 -16.70 -0.46
C TYR A 61 7.62 -16.05 -0.13
N THR A 62 7.19 -16.13 1.13
CA THR A 62 5.87 -15.65 1.59
C THR A 62 5.99 -14.31 2.30
N ILE A 63 5.01 -13.42 2.08
CA ILE A 63 4.86 -12.17 2.84
C ILE A 63 3.53 -12.17 3.61
N ALA A 64 3.56 -11.59 4.81
CA ALA A 64 2.37 -11.28 5.57
C ALA A 64 2.06 -9.78 5.45
N LEU A 65 0.77 -9.46 5.41
CA LEU A 65 0.27 -8.10 5.54
C LEU A 65 -0.74 -8.07 6.67
N GLY A 66 -0.75 -6.98 7.44
CA GLY A 66 -1.84 -6.73 8.37
C GLY A 66 -3.17 -6.59 7.62
N GLU A 67 -4.29 -6.79 8.31
CA GLU A 67 -5.62 -6.40 7.78
C GLU A 67 -5.60 -4.90 7.40
N GLN A 68 -4.97 -4.09 8.26
CA GLN A 68 -4.71 -2.67 8.05
C GLN A 68 -3.58 -2.39 7.04
N GLU A 69 -3.07 -3.44 6.37
CA GLU A 69 -2.24 -3.44 5.17
C GLU A 69 -2.82 -4.31 4.02
N HIS A 70 -4.15 -4.47 3.92
CA HIS A 70 -4.81 -5.06 2.72
C HIS A 70 -5.89 -4.17 2.06
N GLY A 71 -6.64 -3.36 2.84
CA GLY A 71 -7.85 -2.65 2.40
C GLY A 71 -7.72 -1.24 1.78
N ARG A 72 -6.52 -0.76 1.39
CA ARG A 72 -6.35 0.43 0.49
C ARG A 72 -5.49 0.11 -0.75
N THR A 73 -4.99 -1.12 -0.92
CA THR A 73 -4.19 -1.44 -2.10
C THR A 73 -5.06 -1.36 -3.34
N SER A 74 -4.59 -0.61 -4.33
CA SER A 74 -5.16 -0.55 -5.67
C SER A 74 -4.29 -1.29 -6.70
N TRP A 75 -2.99 -1.46 -6.43
CA TRP A 75 -2.05 -2.12 -7.33
C TRP A 75 -0.89 -2.79 -6.58
N LEU A 76 -0.35 -3.86 -7.17
CA LEU A 76 0.55 -4.81 -6.55
C LEU A 76 1.57 -5.36 -7.56
N GLU A 77 2.87 -5.20 -7.27
CA GLU A 77 3.96 -5.66 -8.13
C GLU A 77 5.27 -5.89 -7.35
N ALA A 78 5.90 -7.07 -7.44
CA ALA A 78 7.30 -7.26 -7.03
C ALA A 78 8.25 -7.37 -8.21
N LYS A 79 9.51 -7.03 -7.93
CA LYS A 79 10.66 -7.14 -8.84
C LYS A 79 11.89 -7.53 -8.03
N ILE A 80 12.72 -8.42 -8.58
CA ILE A 80 14.09 -8.63 -8.07
C ILE A 80 14.88 -7.35 -8.32
N LYS A 81 15.65 -6.88 -7.33
CA LYS A 81 16.40 -5.63 -7.43
C LYS A 81 17.42 -5.66 -8.58
N GLY A 82 17.13 -4.91 -9.64
CA GLY A 82 17.93 -4.85 -10.88
C GLY A 82 17.26 -5.52 -12.09
N GLN A 83 16.16 -6.24 -11.88
CA GLN A 83 15.34 -6.86 -12.92
C GLN A 83 14.07 -6.02 -13.15
N SER A 84 13.71 -5.77 -14.42
CA SER A 84 12.56 -4.92 -14.76
C SER A 84 11.25 -5.69 -15.00
N THR A 85 11.32 -7.02 -15.13
CA THR A 85 10.11 -7.85 -15.26
C THR A 85 9.47 -8.03 -13.88
N PRO A 86 8.16 -7.80 -13.73
CA PRO A 86 7.46 -8.15 -12.51
C PRO A 86 7.39 -9.66 -12.32
N LEU A 87 7.08 -10.07 -11.10
CA LEU A 87 6.93 -11.44 -10.67
C LEU A 87 5.45 -11.75 -10.32
N PRO A 88 4.89 -12.95 -10.59
CA PRO A 88 3.50 -13.30 -10.28
C PRO A 88 3.14 -13.40 -8.79
N LEU A 89 1.92 -12.95 -8.47
CA LEU A 89 1.30 -13.01 -7.14
C LEU A 89 0.19 -14.07 -7.09
N GLU A 90 0.13 -14.90 -6.04
CA GLU A 90 -1.04 -15.74 -5.71
C GLU A 90 -1.61 -15.40 -4.31
N ASP A 91 -2.87 -14.96 -4.24
CA ASP A 91 -3.56 -14.70 -2.97
C ASP A 91 -4.04 -16.02 -2.32
N PHE A 92 -3.65 -16.25 -1.06
CA PHE A 92 -4.06 -17.42 -0.26
C PHE A 92 -5.11 -17.08 0.81
N GLY A 93 -5.48 -15.80 0.95
CA GLY A 93 -6.56 -15.32 1.81
C GLY A 93 -6.19 -15.09 3.29
N TYR A 94 -7.24 -14.92 4.09
CA TYR A 94 -7.16 -14.65 5.52
C TYR A 94 -6.87 -15.92 6.32
N HIS A 95 -5.82 -15.92 7.15
CA HIS A 95 -5.44 -17.08 7.96
C HIS A 95 -5.93 -16.90 9.42
N PRO A 96 -6.98 -17.62 9.85
CA PRO A 96 -7.70 -17.30 11.08
C PRO A 96 -6.94 -17.60 12.38
N GLU A 97 -5.87 -18.40 12.35
CA GLU A 97 -5.04 -18.67 13.53
C GLU A 97 -3.95 -17.61 13.75
N SER A 98 -3.61 -16.81 12.73
CA SER A 98 -2.54 -15.80 12.78
C SER A 98 -3.01 -14.35 12.64
N GLY A 99 -4.29 -14.12 12.36
CA GLY A 99 -4.91 -12.78 12.34
C GLY A 99 -4.48 -11.87 11.18
N VAL A 100 -3.77 -12.42 10.19
CA VAL A 100 -3.18 -11.68 9.06
C VAL A 100 -3.59 -12.30 7.73
N TYR A 101 -3.54 -11.49 6.67
CA TYR A 101 -3.64 -11.98 5.30
C TYR A 101 -2.26 -12.48 4.85
N LEU A 102 -2.21 -13.73 4.37
CA LEU A 102 -0.98 -14.37 3.93
C LEU A 102 -0.91 -14.38 2.40
N TYR A 103 0.15 -13.77 1.89
CA TYR A 103 0.41 -13.60 0.48
C TYR A 103 1.58 -14.51 0.10
N THR A 104 1.27 -15.67 -0.49
CA THR A 104 2.25 -16.56 -1.13
C THR A 104 2.52 -16.02 -2.53
N VAL A 105 3.33 -15.00 -2.55
CA VAL A 105 3.21 -13.92 -3.52
C VAL A 105 4.63 -13.48 -3.79
N GLU A 106 5.00 -13.41 -5.06
CA GLU A 106 6.13 -12.57 -5.43
C GLU A 106 5.64 -11.09 -5.36
N LEU A 107 5.49 -10.61 -4.10
CA LEU A 107 5.17 -9.30 -3.41
C LEU A 107 4.20 -8.27 -4.09
N PRO A 108 3.60 -7.23 -3.42
CA PRO A 108 3.60 -6.74 -2.01
C PRO A 108 2.21 -6.28 -1.38
N GLY A 109 2.05 -5.03 -0.82
CA GLY A 109 1.15 -4.44 0.27
C GLY A 109 -0.41 -4.28 0.13
N SER A 110 -1.23 -3.38 0.75
CA SER A 110 -1.29 -2.22 1.71
C SER A 110 -2.84 -1.92 1.95
N LEU A 111 -3.53 -1.16 2.84
CA LEU A 111 -3.44 -0.21 3.99
C LEU A 111 -4.89 -0.10 4.64
N ASN A 112 -5.32 0.99 5.36
CA ASN A 112 -6.68 1.34 5.99
C ASN A 112 -6.85 0.89 7.46
N ALA A 113 -7.50 1.57 8.44
CA ALA A 113 -8.38 2.77 8.56
C ALA A 113 -8.64 3.15 10.06
N ASN A 114 -9.15 4.32 10.54
CA ASN A 114 -9.24 5.78 10.19
C ASN A 114 -10.07 6.55 11.30
N THR A 115 -9.61 7.65 11.97
CA THR A 115 -10.49 8.72 12.60
C THR A 115 -9.75 9.99 13.12
N SER A 116 -10.47 11.09 13.47
CA SER A 116 -9.98 12.50 13.34
C SER A 116 -10.49 13.58 14.34
N THR A 117 -9.90 14.80 14.29
CA THR A 117 -10.47 16.10 14.77
C THR A 117 -9.74 17.33 14.15
N ASN A 118 -10.16 18.60 14.42
CA ASN A 118 -9.93 19.77 13.53
C ASN A 118 -9.13 20.97 14.12
N LEU A 119 -8.44 21.73 13.25
CA LEU A 119 -8.05 23.16 13.43
C LEU A 119 -8.10 23.92 12.06
N LYS A 120 -7.79 25.22 12.04
CA LYS A 120 -7.87 26.12 10.87
C LYS A 120 -6.45 26.39 10.31
N ASP A 121 -5.97 25.51 9.44
CA ASP A 121 -4.55 25.44 9.03
C ASP A 121 -4.38 25.37 7.49
N PRO A 122 -3.14 25.48 6.96
CA PRO A 122 -2.82 25.01 5.61
C PRO A 122 -3.25 23.56 5.38
N GLN A 123 -3.36 23.14 4.11
CA GLN A 123 -3.74 21.76 3.80
C GLN A 123 -2.65 20.78 4.27
N SER A 124 -3.03 19.92 5.21
CA SER A 124 -2.15 18.92 5.81
C SER A 124 -2.86 17.58 5.95
N PHE A 125 -2.13 16.49 5.80
CA PHE A 125 -2.66 15.13 5.84
C PHE A 125 -2.02 14.30 6.94
N LYS A 126 -2.81 13.42 7.52
CA LYS A 126 -2.38 12.39 8.48
C LYS A 126 -2.25 11.07 7.71
N TYR A 127 -1.02 10.65 7.44
CA TYR A 127 -0.75 9.27 7.02
C TYR A 127 -0.73 8.36 8.26
N GLU A 128 -1.22 7.14 8.10
CA GLU A 128 -1.34 6.13 9.16
C GLU A 128 -0.97 4.75 8.61
N ALA A 129 -0.09 4.04 9.32
CA ALA A 129 0.38 2.69 9.01
C ALA A 129 0.91 1.97 10.27
N GLU A 130 1.09 0.66 10.19
CA GLU A 130 1.74 -0.13 11.23
C GLU A 130 3.25 0.16 11.31
N LEU A 131 3.89 -0.03 12.47
CA LEU A 131 5.30 0.31 12.72
C LEU A 131 6.30 -0.69 12.13
N LEU A 132 6.11 -1.96 12.49
CA LEU A 132 6.92 -3.09 12.04
C LEU A 132 6.33 -3.68 10.75
N VAL A 133 7.14 -4.43 10.03
CA VAL A 133 6.72 -5.17 8.83
C VAL A 133 6.56 -6.62 9.25
N LEU A 134 5.37 -7.18 9.03
CA LEU A 134 5.05 -8.54 9.44
C LEU A 134 5.73 -9.54 8.50
N SER A 135 6.34 -10.58 9.06
CA SER A 135 7.04 -11.60 8.30
C SER A 135 6.95 -12.96 8.98
N PRO A 136 6.75 -14.07 8.24
CA PRO A 136 6.85 -15.41 8.80
C PRO A 136 8.31 -15.81 9.10
N TYR A 137 9.29 -15.05 8.63
CA TYR A 137 10.72 -15.33 8.82
C TYR A 137 11.33 -14.39 9.88
N LYS A 138 12.27 -14.92 10.67
CA LYS A 138 13.12 -14.12 11.57
C LYS A 138 13.83 -13.01 10.80
N THR A 139 13.87 -11.80 11.38
CA THR A 139 14.43 -10.60 10.75
C THR A 139 15.57 -10.02 11.59
N ALA A 140 16.78 -10.01 11.03
CA ALA A 140 17.98 -9.54 11.72
C ALA A 140 18.01 -8.01 11.90
N VAL A 141 17.56 -7.23 10.90
CA VAL A 141 17.43 -5.77 10.97
C VAL A 141 16.19 -5.28 10.23
N GLN A 142 15.40 -4.37 10.80
CA GLN A 142 14.35 -3.62 10.10
C GLN A 142 14.55 -2.10 10.21
N ARG A 143 14.19 -1.35 9.16
CA ARG A 143 14.00 0.11 9.21
C ARG A 143 12.80 0.55 8.35
N THR A 144 11.97 1.46 8.85
CA THR A 144 10.89 2.11 8.08
C THR A 144 11.23 3.57 7.83
N LYS A 145 11.19 4.04 6.58
CA LYS A 145 11.38 5.44 6.19
C LYS A 145 10.08 6.00 5.62
N ILE A 146 9.67 7.19 6.05
CA ILE A 146 8.52 7.91 5.51
C ILE A 146 9.01 9.26 4.96
N LYS A 147 8.81 9.49 3.66
CA LYS A 147 9.14 10.73 2.96
C LYS A 147 7.87 11.54 2.73
N SER A 148 7.78 12.72 3.34
CA SER A 148 6.80 13.74 2.94
C SER A 148 7.30 14.51 1.71
N PRO A 149 6.42 15.09 0.88
CA PRO A 149 6.83 15.86 -0.30
C PRO A 149 7.29 17.27 0.07
N SER A 150 6.92 17.75 1.27
CA SER A 150 7.38 19.00 1.88
C SER A 150 8.10 18.69 3.21
N PRO A 151 9.14 19.45 3.61
CA PRO A 151 9.74 19.33 4.94
C PRO A 151 8.81 19.77 6.09
N ALA A 152 7.63 20.31 5.78
CA ALA A 152 6.58 20.70 6.72
C ALA A 152 5.88 19.49 7.38
N VAL A 153 6.62 18.64 8.07
CA VAL A 153 6.08 17.63 9.00
C VAL A 153 5.74 18.33 10.32
N HIS A 154 4.45 18.39 10.66
CA HIS A 154 3.91 19.01 11.87
C HIS A 154 4.07 18.11 13.10
N SER A 155 3.78 16.82 12.97
CA SER A 155 3.96 15.82 14.03
C SER A 155 4.15 14.42 13.46
N TYR A 156 4.71 13.53 14.27
CA TYR A 156 4.85 12.11 13.99
C TYR A 156 4.78 11.34 15.30
N THR A 157 4.32 10.09 15.27
CA THR A 157 4.30 9.22 16.46
C THR A 157 5.72 8.87 16.88
N THR A 158 6.00 8.91 18.19
CA THR A 158 7.15 8.20 18.78
C THR A 158 6.60 6.94 19.44
N PRO A 159 6.91 5.72 18.94
CA PRO A 159 6.40 4.49 19.54
C PRO A 159 7.20 4.11 20.79
N GLU A 160 6.52 3.52 21.77
CA GLU A 160 7.08 3.10 23.07
C GLU A 160 6.98 1.57 23.24
N GLY A 161 7.86 1.00 24.07
CA GLY A 161 7.87 -0.44 24.41
C GLY A 161 8.49 -1.35 23.34
N LEU A 162 9.43 -0.83 22.55
CA LEU A 162 10.26 -1.59 21.58
C LEU A 162 11.74 -1.66 22.00
N ASP A 163 12.05 -1.40 23.28
CA ASP A 163 13.41 -1.37 23.82
C ASP A 163 14.15 -2.71 23.62
N ASP A 164 13.42 -3.83 23.69
CA ASP A 164 13.91 -5.19 23.38
C ASP A 164 14.58 -5.32 22.00
N PHE A 165 14.20 -4.45 21.06
CA PHE A 165 14.61 -4.52 19.65
C PHE A 165 15.47 -3.33 19.21
N THR A 166 15.81 -2.37 20.07
CA THR A 166 16.46 -1.12 19.63
C THR A 166 17.62 -0.69 20.51
N THR A 167 18.74 -0.35 19.87
CA THR A 167 19.98 0.11 20.52
C THR A 167 20.21 1.61 20.35
N ASP A 168 19.56 2.19 19.33
CA ASP A 168 19.71 3.57 18.89
C ASP A 168 18.42 4.37 19.18
N SER A 169 18.37 5.64 18.74
CA SER A 169 17.14 6.43 18.74
C SER A 169 16.04 5.78 17.87
N ILE A 170 14.93 5.39 18.51
CA ILE A 170 13.72 4.76 17.93
C ILE A 170 13.23 5.47 16.67
N VAL A 171 13.23 6.81 16.66
CA VAL A 171 12.79 7.64 15.54
C VAL A 171 13.73 8.83 15.32
N THR A 172 14.02 9.14 14.06
CA THR A 172 14.83 10.30 13.64
C THR A 172 14.15 11.06 12.51
N LYS A 173 14.20 12.40 12.53
CA LYS A 173 13.71 13.27 11.45
C LYS A 173 14.88 13.97 10.78
N SER A 174 14.99 13.83 9.46
CA SER A 174 15.96 14.53 8.62
C SER A 174 15.23 15.22 7.46
N GLY A 175 15.01 16.53 7.61
CA GLY A 175 14.20 17.32 6.67
C GLY A 175 12.78 16.76 6.50
N ALA A 176 12.49 16.32 5.27
CA ALA A 176 11.22 15.70 4.88
C ALA A 176 11.19 14.16 5.05
N THR A 177 12.26 13.53 5.56
CA THR A 177 12.29 12.08 5.82
C THR A 177 12.26 11.79 7.32
N ILE A 178 11.31 10.98 7.75
CA ILE A 178 11.22 10.40 9.09
C ILE A 178 11.71 8.95 8.97
N THR A 179 12.55 8.49 9.90
CA THR A 179 13.08 7.13 9.92
C THR A 179 12.83 6.50 11.28
N TYR A 180 12.12 5.37 11.29
CA TYR A 180 11.90 4.50 12.44
C TYR A 180 12.85 3.32 12.40
N GLY A 181 13.47 3.01 13.53
CA GLY A 181 14.54 2.02 13.63
C GLY A 181 15.91 2.55 13.19
N PRO A 182 16.98 1.78 13.45
CA PRO A 182 16.98 0.33 13.26
C PRO A 182 16.36 -0.44 14.43
N TYR A 183 15.60 -1.48 14.07
CA TYR A 183 15.15 -2.54 14.97
C TYR A 183 15.93 -3.82 14.65
N TYR A 184 16.28 -4.61 15.65
CA TYR A 184 17.19 -5.75 15.55
C TYR A 184 16.56 -7.05 16.05
N ASN A 185 16.96 -8.17 15.47
CA ASN A 185 16.63 -9.54 15.93
C ASN A 185 15.15 -9.81 16.18
N ILE A 186 14.27 -9.27 15.33
CA ILE A 186 12.82 -9.48 15.43
C ILE A 186 12.52 -10.98 15.12
N PRO A 187 11.77 -11.69 15.98
CA PRO A 187 11.32 -13.06 15.70
C PRO A 187 10.31 -13.09 14.52
N PRO A 188 9.86 -14.28 14.08
CA PRO A 188 8.70 -14.40 13.20
C PRO A 188 7.52 -13.57 13.73
N SER A 189 7.17 -12.51 13.02
CA SER A 189 6.23 -11.47 13.46
C SER A 189 4.82 -11.64 12.90
N ALA A 190 4.64 -12.50 11.89
CA ALA A 190 3.35 -12.86 11.31
C ALA A 190 2.54 -13.85 12.18
N THR A 191 2.36 -13.54 13.46
CA THR A 191 1.62 -14.35 14.44
C THR A 191 0.82 -13.44 15.35
N THR A 192 -0.44 -13.77 15.64
CA THR A 192 -1.38 -12.92 16.38
C THR A 192 -0.81 -12.39 17.69
N SER A 193 -0.16 -13.25 18.49
CA SER A 193 0.48 -12.86 19.75
C SER A 193 1.58 -11.80 19.57
N PHE A 194 2.39 -11.89 18.51
CA PHE A 194 3.39 -10.85 18.22
C PHE A 194 2.72 -9.54 17.77
N VAL A 195 1.66 -9.62 16.97
CA VAL A 195 0.90 -8.44 16.52
C VAL A 195 0.29 -7.73 17.75
N ASP A 196 -0.45 -8.44 18.58
CA ASP A 196 -1.10 -7.89 19.78
C ASP A 196 -0.09 -7.32 20.79
N GLU A 197 1.00 -8.04 21.07
CA GLU A 197 1.99 -7.62 22.07
C GLU A 197 2.91 -6.50 21.57
N LYS A 198 3.39 -6.57 20.31
CA LYS A 198 4.55 -5.78 19.83
C LYS A 198 4.27 -4.89 18.62
N GLN A 199 3.23 -5.11 17.82
CA GLN A 199 2.89 -4.17 16.74
C GLN A 199 2.35 -2.86 17.32
N ARG A 200 2.67 -1.73 16.67
CA ARG A 200 2.23 -0.38 17.10
C ARG A 200 1.80 0.43 15.88
N HIS A 201 0.84 1.33 16.08
CA HIS A 201 0.38 2.26 15.04
C HIS A 201 1.32 3.47 14.97
N ILE A 202 1.70 3.89 13.76
CA ILE A 202 2.40 5.17 13.53
C ILE A 202 1.58 6.10 12.64
N ALA A 203 1.49 7.35 13.08
CA ALA A 203 0.91 8.44 12.32
C ALA A 203 1.99 9.47 11.95
N VAL A 204 1.85 10.09 10.77
CA VAL A 204 2.67 11.22 10.32
C VAL A 204 1.75 12.31 9.80
N HIS A 205 1.83 13.49 10.39
CA HIS A 205 1.06 14.68 9.99
C HIS A 205 1.97 15.65 9.22
N TYR A 206 1.66 15.89 7.96
CA TYR A 206 2.51 16.65 7.02
C TYR A 206 1.70 17.60 6.15
N GLY A 207 2.26 18.77 5.84
CA GLY A 207 1.69 19.71 4.88
C GLY A 207 1.76 19.16 3.46
N TYR A 208 0.69 19.36 2.69
CA TYR A 208 0.58 18.98 1.29
C TYR A 208 -0.13 20.10 0.51
N ASP A 209 0.63 20.83 -0.30
CA ASP A 209 0.18 22.08 -0.90
C ASP A 209 -0.54 21.95 -2.26
N TYR A 210 -0.73 20.72 -2.78
CA TYR A 210 -1.33 20.47 -4.10
C TYR A 210 -2.79 19.97 -4.01
N PRO A 211 -3.62 20.15 -5.06
CA PRO A 211 -4.95 19.55 -5.12
C PRO A 211 -4.89 18.02 -5.10
N VAL A 212 -5.80 17.38 -4.38
CA VAL A 212 -5.90 15.91 -4.32
C VAL A 212 -7.03 15.48 -5.24
N LEU A 213 -6.69 14.93 -6.39
CA LEU A 213 -7.66 14.54 -7.41
C LEU A 213 -8.06 13.07 -7.29
N GLU A 214 -9.37 12.81 -7.31
CA GLU A 214 -9.93 11.46 -7.29
C GLU A 214 -11.06 11.35 -8.33
N VAL A 215 -11.00 10.31 -9.16
CA VAL A 215 -12.00 10.00 -10.20
C VAL A 215 -13.05 9.07 -9.59
N THR A 216 -14.24 9.60 -9.32
CA THR A 216 -15.34 8.85 -8.71
C THR A 216 -16.00 7.87 -9.68
N LYS A 217 -15.97 8.19 -10.98
CA LYS A 217 -16.55 7.40 -12.06
C LYS A 217 -15.85 7.75 -13.38
N LEU A 218 -15.48 6.72 -14.13
CA LEU A 218 -14.93 6.81 -15.48
C LEU A 218 -15.77 5.91 -16.39
N GLU A 219 -16.37 6.48 -17.43
CA GLU A 219 -17.01 5.71 -18.51
C GLU A 219 -16.24 5.95 -19.80
N ARG A 220 -15.67 4.90 -20.37
CA ARG A 220 -14.99 4.93 -21.67
C ARG A 220 -15.84 4.22 -22.71
N ALA A 221 -16.26 4.95 -23.74
CA ALA A 221 -16.84 4.40 -24.95
C ALA A 221 -15.77 4.30 -26.04
N ALA A 222 -15.80 3.23 -26.84
CA ALA A 222 -14.91 3.01 -27.97
C ALA A 222 -15.72 2.59 -29.20
N GLU A 223 -15.63 3.36 -30.28
CA GLU A 223 -16.34 3.12 -31.55
C GLU A 223 -15.32 2.79 -32.65
N ILE A 224 -15.53 1.70 -33.39
CA ILE A 224 -14.64 1.25 -34.46
C ILE A 224 -15.36 1.35 -35.81
N SER A 225 -15.00 2.34 -36.61
CA SER A 225 -15.58 2.54 -37.95
C SER A 225 -14.70 1.91 -39.03
N HIS A 226 -15.16 0.80 -39.61
CA HIS A 226 -14.51 0.18 -40.77
C HIS A 226 -14.66 1.01 -42.05
N TRP A 227 -15.72 1.83 -42.16
CA TRP A 227 -15.94 2.75 -43.28
C TRP A 227 -15.06 4.01 -43.17
N GLY A 228 -14.87 4.52 -41.96
CA GLY A 228 -13.98 5.66 -41.68
C GLY A 228 -12.53 5.28 -41.40
N ALA A 229 -12.21 3.98 -41.40
CA ALA A 229 -10.91 3.39 -41.01
C ALA A 229 -10.35 3.95 -39.68
N ASN A 230 -11.21 4.15 -38.68
CA ASN A 230 -10.85 4.86 -37.45
C ASN A 230 -11.38 4.20 -36.16
N LEU A 231 -10.78 4.60 -35.05
CA LEU A 231 -11.17 4.30 -33.67
C LEU A 231 -11.44 5.63 -32.97
N ASN A 232 -12.66 5.83 -32.49
CA ASN A 232 -13.05 6.98 -31.68
C ASN A 232 -13.15 6.56 -30.20
N ILE A 233 -12.66 7.40 -29.29
CA ILE A 233 -12.67 7.17 -27.83
C ILE A 233 -13.34 8.37 -27.16
N GLN A 234 -14.39 8.13 -26.38
CA GLN A 234 -15.03 9.14 -25.55
C GLN A 234 -14.93 8.74 -24.07
N ASP A 235 -14.34 9.61 -23.25
CA ASP A 235 -14.25 9.44 -21.79
C ASP A 235 -15.16 10.42 -21.06
N ASN A 236 -16.14 9.93 -20.31
CA ASN A 236 -16.89 10.72 -19.33
C ASN A 236 -16.19 10.58 -17.97
N ILE A 237 -15.53 11.65 -17.50
CA ILE A 237 -14.70 11.62 -16.29
C ILE A 237 -15.36 12.43 -15.16
N HIS A 238 -15.84 11.76 -14.11
CA HIS A 238 -16.39 12.41 -12.91
C HIS A 238 -15.27 12.65 -11.88
N LEU A 239 -14.47 13.69 -12.15
CA LEU A 239 -13.36 14.13 -11.31
C LEU A 239 -13.84 14.96 -10.12
N HIS A 240 -13.24 14.77 -8.94
CA HIS A 240 -13.40 15.69 -7.81
C HIS A 240 -12.09 15.95 -7.06
N ASN A 241 -12.08 17.02 -6.26
CA ASN A 241 -11.00 17.30 -5.31
C ASN A 241 -11.36 16.65 -3.97
N ALA A 242 -10.66 15.57 -3.61
CA ALA A 242 -10.81 14.83 -2.35
C ALA A 242 -9.97 15.44 -1.20
N GLY A 243 -9.34 16.60 -1.43
CA GLY A 243 -8.73 17.40 -0.37
C GLY A 243 -9.75 17.93 0.67
N PRO A 244 -9.29 18.56 1.77
CA PRO A 244 -10.16 18.97 2.85
C PRO A 244 -11.18 20.02 2.40
N LYS A 245 -12.44 19.81 2.76
CA LYS A 245 -13.54 20.71 2.40
C LYS A 245 -13.34 22.08 3.04
N LEU A 246 -13.60 23.14 2.28
CA LEU A 246 -13.50 24.53 2.75
C LEU A 246 -14.37 24.76 4.00
N LYS A 247 -13.82 25.45 5.01
CA LYS A 247 -14.57 25.86 6.20
C LYS A 247 -15.45 27.08 5.91
N GLY A 248 -16.59 26.83 5.27
CA GLY A 248 -17.55 27.84 4.83
C GLY A 248 -17.54 28.02 3.32
N HIS A 249 -17.80 29.24 2.85
CA HIS A 249 -17.89 29.55 1.43
C HIS A 249 -16.53 29.96 0.83
N PHE A 250 -16.38 29.75 -0.48
CA PHE A 250 -15.21 30.20 -1.23
C PHE A 250 -15.14 31.74 -1.30
N SER A 251 -14.02 32.32 -0.86
CA SER A 251 -13.74 33.75 -1.02
C SER A 251 -12.80 33.99 -2.20
N ARG A 252 -13.31 34.65 -3.25
CA ARG A 252 -12.51 35.04 -4.42
C ARG A 252 -11.36 35.98 -4.04
N LEU A 253 -11.57 36.85 -3.04
CA LEU A 253 -10.54 37.77 -2.55
C LEU A 253 -9.42 37.04 -1.82
N GLU A 254 -9.76 36.06 -0.97
CA GLU A 254 -8.74 35.22 -0.32
C GLU A 254 -7.94 34.44 -1.36
N HIS A 255 -8.61 33.79 -2.33
CA HIS A 255 -7.94 33.09 -3.42
C HIS A 255 -7.02 34.00 -4.24
N GLN A 256 -7.50 35.18 -4.65
CA GLN A 256 -6.68 36.16 -5.38
C GLN A 256 -5.48 36.65 -4.54
N SER A 257 -5.64 36.81 -3.23
CA SER A 257 -4.52 37.15 -2.34
C SER A 257 -3.51 35.99 -2.20
N GLN A 258 -3.97 34.74 -2.15
CA GLN A 258 -3.11 33.56 -2.16
C GLN A 258 -2.27 33.53 -3.44
N SER A 259 -2.90 33.67 -4.61
CA SER A 259 -2.21 33.74 -5.90
C SER A 259 -1.21 34.91 -5.98
N TYR A 260 -1.60 36.11 -5.52
CA TYR A 260 -0.74 37.30 -5.52
C TYR A 260 0.51 37.14 -4.63
N PHE A 261 0.37 36.49 -3.47
CA PHE A 261 1.50 36.19 -2.58
C PHE A 261 2.21 34.86 -2.92
N GLY A 262 1.97 34.27 -4.10
CA GLY A 262 2.61 33.03 -4.54
C GLY A 262 2.30 31.81 -3.66
N ARG A 263 1.23 31.86 -2.86
CA ARG A 263 0.80 30.76 -1.99
C ARG A 263 0.02 29.73 -2.79
N ALA A 264 0.28 28.46 -2.52
CA ALA A 264 -0.46 27.37 -3.12
C ALA A 264 -1.95 27.43 -2.72
N SER A 265 -2.81 26.98 -3.63
CA SER A 265 -4.27 27.02 -3.48
C SER A 265 -4.87 25.62 -3.72
N PRO A 266 -4.51 24.60 -2.91
CA PRO A 266 -4.88 23.20 -3.15
C PRO A 266 -6.39 22.92 -3.25
N GLN A 267 -7.21 23.83 -2.72
CA GLN A 267 -8.66 23.84 -2.89
C GLN A 267 -9.15 23.94 -4.35
N MET A 268 -8.31 24.40 -5.30
CA MET A 268 -8.65 24.55 -6.72
C MET A 268 -7.65 23.84 -7.63
N LEU A 269 -8.17 23.16 -8.65
CA LEU A 269 -7.39 22.62 -9.76
C LEU A 269 -7.22 23.72 -10.84
N PRO A 270 -6.00 24.23 -11.10
CA PRO A 270 -5.81 25.30 -12.08
C PRO A 270 -5.84 24.80 -13.53
N ALA A 271 -5.36 23.59 -13.78
CA ALA A 271 -5.35 22.91 -15.09
C ALA A 271 -5.15 21.39 -14.89
N LEU A 272 -5.54 20.60 -15.89
CA LEU A 272 -5.24 19.16 -15.97
C LEU A 272 -4.61 18.87 -17.32
N ALA A 273 -3.43 18.25 -17.33
CA ALA A 273 -2.81 17.75 -18.55
C ALA A 273 -3.31 16.33 -18.84
N LEU A 274 -3.83 16.09 -20.05
CA LEU A 274 -4.23 14.77 -20.51
C LEU A 274 -3.20 14.25 -21.51
N HIS A 275 -2.63 13.07 -21.25
CA HIS A 275 -1.72 12.41 -22.17
C HIS A 275 -2.51 11.59 -23.19
N LEU A 276 -2.62 12.13 -24.40
CA LEU A 276 -3.32 11.52 -25.52
C LEU A 276 -2.37 10.65 -26.37
N PRO A 277 -2.81 9.50 -26.91
CA PRO A 277 -1.98 8.68 -27.79
C PRO A 277 -1.62 9.39 -29.10
N ALA A 278 -0.48 8.99 -29.68
CA ALA A 278 0.01 9.54 -30.94
C ALA A 278 -0.95 9.24 -32.11
N GLY A 279 -1.07 10.20 -33.04
CA GLY A 279 -1.94 10.09 -34.23
C GLY A 279 -3.34 10.67 -34.08
N ILE A 280 -3.73 11.15 -32.90
CA ILE A 280 -4.99 11.87 -32.71
C ILE A 280 -5.02 13.18 -33.52
N HIS A 281 -6.14 13.41 -34.21
CA HIS A 281 -6.39 14.58 -35.07
C HIS A 281 -7.57 15.45 -34.62
N SER A 282 -8.34 15.01 -33.60
CA SER A 282 -9.51 15.71 -33.09
C SER A 282 -9.66 15.44 -31.59
N VAL A 283 -9.89 16.51 -30.83
CA VAL A 283 -9.97 16.59 -29.35
C VAL A 283 -11.01 17.65 -29.01
#